data_AF-A0A838UM51-F1
#
_entry.id   AF-A0A838UM51-F1
#
_cell.length_a   1.000
_cell.length_b   1.000
_cell.length_c   1.000
_cell.angle_alpha   90.00
_cell.angle_beta   90.00
_cell.angle_gamma   90.00
#
_symmetry.space_group_name_H-M   'P 1'
#
loop_
_entity.id
_entity.type
_entity.pdbx_description
1 polymer ?
#
loop_
_entity_poly.entity_id
_entity_poly.type
_entity_poly.pdbx_seq_one_letter_code
_entity_poly.pdbx_strand_id
1 'polypeptide(L)'
;MEPLNFDLLAASLRADMHDIGTWIAVLGHKLSAALPTMVRLHHSGFFGGGTVDGLDADLGEWRFALRLEHGRPSATRVHIVRGIALKTEALPLDAWIDDLAATLADLAAQSAREGAAIRGLLT
;
A
#
# COMPACT_ATOMS: atom_id res chain seq x y z
N MET A 1 21.63 6.80 1.94
CA MET A 1 20.59 6.24 1.05
C MET A 1 20.24 4.90 1.63
N GLU A 2 19.01 4.72 2.13
CA GLU A 2 18.62 3.51 2.85
C GLU A 2 17.51 2.77 2.07
N PRO A 3 17.83 2.15 0.92
CA PRO A 3 16.92 1.23 0.24
C PRO A 3 16.70 -0.06 1.06
N LEU A 4 17.57 -0.32 2.03
CA LEU A 4 17.58 -1.52 2.87
C LEU A 4 16.29 -1.72 3.67
N ASN A 5 15.60 -0.65 4.10
CA ASN A 5 14.36 -0.81 4.84
C ASN A 5 13.20 -1.26 3.95
N PHE A 6 13.15 -0.81 2.69
CA PHE A 6 12.08 -1.16 1.75
C PHE A 6 12.25 -2.57 1.20
N ASP A 7 13.48 -2.96 0.83
CA ASP A 7 13.77 -4.34 0.43
C ASP A 7 13.50 -5.32 1.58
N LEU A 8 13.80 -4.92 2.82
CA LEU A 8 13.50 -5.71 4.01
C LEU A 8 11.99 -5.78 4.29
N LEU A 9 11.24 -4.71 4.02
CA LEU A 9 9.78 -4.73 4.06
C LEU A 9 9.21 -5.67 2.98
N ALA A 10 9.65 -5.56 1.73
CA ALA A 10 9.23 -6.44 0.65
C ALA A 10 9.60 -7.92 0.93
N ALA A 11 10.80 -8.18 1.43
CA ALA A 11 11.24 -9.52 1.81
C ALA A 11 10.48 -10.09 3.02
N SER A 12 10.20 -9.28 4.04
CA SER A 12 9.36 -9.68 5.18
C SER A 12 7.94 -10.00 4.71
N LEU A 13 7.40 -9.19 3.80
CA LEU A 13 6.08 -9.43 3.24
C LEU A 13 6.04 -10.75 2.45
N ARG A 14 7.06 -11.04 1.65
CA ARG A 14 7.14 -12.31 0.89
C ARG A 14 7.34 -13.54 1.79
N ALA A 15 8.07 -13.40 2.90
CA ALA A 15 8.32 -14.49 3.85
C ALA A 15 7.04 -14.92 4.61
N ASP A 16 6.11 -13.99 4.82
CA ASP A 16 4.87 -14.20 5.59
C ASP A 16 3.70 -14.78 4.76
N MET A 17 3.90 -15.08 3.47
CA MET A 17 2.84 -15.55 2.54
C MET A 17 2.24 -16.95 2.84
N HIS A 18 2.63 -17.61 3.93
CA HIS A 18 2.12 -18.95 4.30
C HIS A 18 0.64 -18.91 4.73
N ASP A 19 0.18 -17.77 5.25
CA ASP A 19 -1.23 -17.45 5.45
C ASP A 19 -1.51 -16.05 4.87
N ILE A 20 -2.06 -16.03 3.66
CA ILE A 20 -2.34 -14.80 2.91
C ILE A 20 -3.30 -13.86 3.65
N GLY A 21 -4.25 -14.40 4.43
CA GLY A 21 -5.21 -13.57 5.18
C GLY A 21 -4.53 -12.84 6.33
N THR A 22 -3.70 -13.58 7.09
CA THR A 22 -2.88 -12.99 8.15
C THR A 22 -1.90 -11.95 7.59
N TRP A 23 -1.27 -12.26 6.46
CA TRP A 23 -0.36 -11.34 5.79
C TRP A 23 -1.04 -10.03 5.35
N ILE A 24 -2.20 -10.11 4.69
CA ILE A 24 -3.00 -8.93 4.30
C ILE A 24 -3.35 -8.08 5.54
N ALA A 25 -3.76 -8.73 6.63
CA ALA A 25 -4.09 -8.03 7.86
C ALA A 25 -2.88 -7.29 8.45
N VAL A 26 -1.71 -7.94 8.54
CA VAL A 26 -0.48 -7.33 9.07
C VAL A 26 0.00 -6.18 8.20
N LEU A 27 0.06 -6.39 6.87
CA LEU A 27 0.42 -5.34 5.91
C LEU A 27 -0.53 -4.15 6.02
N GLY A 28 -1.83 -4.42 6.02
CA GLY A 28 -2.88 -3.43 6.16
C GLY A 28 -2.70 -2.57 7.41
N HIS A 29 -2.56 -3.19 8.58
CA HIS A 29 -2.38 -2.47 9.84
C HIS A 29 -1.10 -1.62 9.86
N LYS A 30 0.02 -2.16 9.34
CA LYS A 30 1.28 -1.41 9.24
C LYS A 30 1.12 -0.16 8.37
N LEU A 31 0.51 -0.32 7.19
CA LEU A 31 0.28 0.77 6.24
C LEU A 31 -0.72 1.80 6.77
N SER A 32 -1.84 1.37 7.37
CA SER A 32 -2.84 2.29 7.92
C SER A 32 -2.31 3.04 9.15
N ALA A 33 -1.44 2.43 9.95
CA ALA A 33 -0.81 3.12 11.08
C ALA A 33 0.19 4.19 10.62
N ALA A 34 0.95 3.91 9.56
CA ALA A 34 1.91 4.86 9.00
C ALA A 34 1.26 5.96 8.16
N LEU A 35 0.20 5.63 7.41
CA LEU A 35 -0.45 6.49 6.41
C LEU A 35 -1.99 6.49 6.60
N PRO A 36 -2.50 6.99 7.73
CA PRO A 36 -3.91 6.84 8.12
C PRO A 36 -4.89 7.54 7.18
N THR A 37 -4.45 8.55 6.43
CA THR A 37 -5.29 9.27 5.46
C THR A 37 -5.25 8.69 4.06
N MET A 38 -4.24 7.88 3.74
CA MET A 38 -4.01 7.33 2.39
C MET A 38 -4.44 5.86 2.30
N VAL A 39 -4.52 5.15 3.41
CA VAL A 39 -4.78 3.71 3.44
C VAL A 39 -6.11 3.43 4.13
N ARG A 40 -6.95 2.63 3.48
CA ARG A 40 -8.25 2.19 3.99
C ARG A 40 -8.26 0.67 4.07
N LEU A 41 -8.59 0.14 5.25
CA LEU A 41 -8.73 -1.29 5.47
C LEU A 41 -10.17 -1.74 5.24
N HIS A 42 -10.30 -2.94 4.71
CA HIS A 42 -11.57 -3.63 4.52
C HIS A 42 -11.63 -4.82 5.46
N HIS A 43 -12.82 -5.08 5.99
CA HIS A 43 -13.04 -6.11 6.98
C HIS A 43 -14.21 -6.99 6.55
N SER A 44 -14.04 -8.31 6.61
CA SER A 44 -15.12 -9.26 6.42
C SER A 44 -15.77 -9.62 7.76
N GLY A 45 -17.10 -9.51 7.83
CA GLY A 45 -17.91 -9.89 9.01
C GLY A 45 -18.99 -8.85 9.35
N PHE A 46 -20.11 -9.29 9.90
CA PHE A 46 -21.32 -8.45 10.04
C PHE A 46 -21.43 -7.63 11.33
N PHE A 47 -20.53 -7.75 12.30
CA PHE A 47 -20.70 -7.04 13.58
C PHE A 47 -19.37 -6.68 14.23
N GLY A 48 -18.69 -5.64 13.72
CA GLY A 48 -17.67 -4.87 14.45
C GLY A 48 -16.36 -5.57 14.84
N GLY A 49 -16.20 -6.86 14.58
CA GLY A 49 -14.99 -7.65 14.88
C GLY A 49 -14.45 -8.44 13.70
N GLY A 50 -14.72 -7.98 12.47
CA GLY A 50 -14.34 -8.67 11.24
C GLY A 50 -12.83 -8.72 11.02
N THR A 51 -12.35 -9.79 10.40
CA THR A 51 -10.93 -9.92 10.00
C THR A 51 -10.65 -9.02 8.80
N VAL A 52 -9.50 -8.34 8.79
CA VAL A 52 -9.07 -7.56 7.63
C VAL A 52 -8.93 -8.48 6.43
N ASP A 53 -9.73 -8.24 5.41
CA ASP A 53 -9.78 -9.04 4.17
C ASP A 53 -9.25 -8.27 2.96
N GLY A 54 -8.83 -7.03 3.16
CA GLY A 54 -8.28 -6.23 2.09
C GLY A 54 -7.86 -4.83 2.51
N LEU A 55 -7.25 -4.11 1.58
CA LEU A 55 -6.88 -2.72 1.73
C LEU A 55 -6.95 -1.98 0.40
N ASP A 56 -7.20 -0.68 0.47
CA ASP A 56 -6.95 0.26 -0.62
C ASP A 56 -5.91 1.29 -0.15
N ALA A 57 -4.93 1.60 -0.98
CA ALA A 57 -3.95 2.65 -0.75
C ALA A 57 -4.00 3.67 -1.88
N ASP A 58 -4.23 4.94 -1.55
CA ASP A 58 -4.26 6.07 -2.46
C ASP A 58 -2.96 6.87 -2.33
N LEU A 59 -2.05 6.68 -3.28
CA LEU A 59 -0.69 7.22 -3.27
C LEU A 59 -0.52 8.26 -4.38
N GLY A 60 -1.45 9.22 -4.44
CA GLY A 60 -1.42 10.33 -5.39
C GLY A 60 -1.94 9.94 -6.77
N GLU A 61 -1.03 9.63 -7.69
CA GLU A 61 -1.41 9.20 -9.06
C GLU A 61 -1.71 7.70 -9.13
N TRP A 62 -1.39 6.93 -8.09
CA TRP A 62 -1.60 5.49 -8.08
C TRP A 62 -2.53 5.08 -6.96
N ARG A 63 -3.54 4.28 -7.30
CA ARG A 63 -4.35 3.57 -6.31
C ARG A 63 -4.07 2.09 -6.39
N PHE A 64 -3.69 1.52 -5.27
CA PHE A 64 -3.47 0.09 -5.10
C PHE A 64 -4.64 -0.48 -4.32
N ALA A 65 -5.20 -1.60 -4.78
CA ALA A 65 -6.24 -2.31 -4.06
C ALA A 65 -5.90 -3.80 -3.98
N LEU A 66 -6.09 -4.37 -2.80
CA LEU A 66 -5.88 -5.77 -2.51
C LEU A 66 -7.09 -6.31 -1.75
N ARG A 67 -7.67 -7.39 -2.25
CA ARG A 67 -8.84 -8.05 -1.65
C ARG A 67 -8.60 -9.54 -1.55
N LEU A 68 -9.12 -10.17 -0.52
CA LEU A 68 -9.18 -11.62 -0.39
C LEU A 68 -10.58 -12.10 -0.79
N GLU A 69 -10.71 -12.61 -2.01
CA GLU A 69 -11.98 -13.14 -2.52
C GLU A 69 -11.93 -14.66 -2.53
N HIS A 70 -12.83 -15.32 -1.79
CA HIS A 70 -12.91 -16.79 -1.72
C HIS A 70 -11.55 -17.46 -1.39
N GLY A 71 -10.75 -16.82 -0.53
CA GLY A 71 -9.42 -17.30 -0.14
C GLY A 71 -8.32 -17.07 -1.19
N ARG A 72 -8.60 -16.31 -2.25
CA ARG A 72 -7.61 -15.93 -3.28
C ARG A 72 -7.36 -14.43 -3.27
N PRO A 73 -6.10 -13.97 -3.27
CA PRO A 73 -5.80 -12.55 -3.35
C PRO A 73 -6.10 -12.03 -4.76
N SER A 74 -6.87 -10.95 -4.82
CA SER A 74 -7.12 -10.14 -6.00
C SER A 74 -6.40 -8.81 -5.80
N ALA A 75 -5.31 -8.61 -6.55
CA ALA A 75 -4.46 -7.44 -6.46
C ALA A 75 -4.62 -6.60 -7.74
N THR A 76 -4.89 -5.32 -7.56
CA THR A 76 -5.08 -4.38 -8.67
C THR A 76 -4.36 -3.07 -8.42
N ARG A 77 -3.93 -2.42 -9.50
CA ARG A 77 -3.48 -1.03 -9.50
C ARG A 77 -4.31 -0.20 -10.46
N VAL A 78 -4.48 1.06 -10.15
CA VAL A 78 -5.19 2.03 -10.99
C VAL A 78 -4.33 3.28 -11.10
N HIS A 79 -4.07 3.70 -12.34
CA HIS A 79 -3.47 5.01 -12.58
C HIS A 79 -4.58 6.07 -12.57
N ILE A 80 -4.49 7.01 -11.64
CA ILE A 80 -5.40 8.12 -11.42
C ILE A 80 -4.76 9.38 -11.99
N VAL A 81 -5.43 10.03 -12.94
CA VAL A 81 -5.01 11.34 -13.47
C VAL A 81 -6.12 12.34 -13.23
N ARG A 82 -5.80 13.43 -12.50
CA ARG A 82 -6.76 14.49 -12.12
C ARG A 82 -8.02 13.95 -11.43
N GLY A 83 -7.89 12.90 -10.61
CA GLY A 83 -9.00 12.25 -9.91
C GLY A 83 -9.84 11.29 -10.76
N ILE A 84 -9.47 11.08 -12.03
CA ILE A 84 -10.15 10.13 -12.93
C ILE A 84 -9.31 8.86 -13.04
N ALA A 85 -9.92 7.71 -12.79
CA ALA A 85 -9.32 6.40 -13.03
C ALA A 85 -9.19 6.16 -14.53
N LEU A 86 -7.95 6.03 -15.02
CA LEU A 86 -7.69 5.77 -16.44
C LEU A 86 -7.89 4.29 -16.78
N LYS A 87 -7.18 3.42 -16.06
CA LYS A 87 -7.18 1.98 -16.30
C LYS A 87 -6.93 1.24 -14.99
N THR A 88 -7.77 0.26 -14.72
CA THR A 88 -7.55 -0.73 -13.66
C THR A 88 -6.79 -1.91 -14.25
N GLU A 89 -5.69 -2.29 -13.63
CA GLU A 89 -4.84 -3.40 -14.04
C GLU A 89 -4.77 -4.41 -12.90
N ALA A 90 -5.16 -5.66 -13.19
CA ALA A 90 -4.95 -6.77 -12.28
C ALA A 90 -3.50 -7.24 -12.40
N LEU A 91 -2.85 -7.43 -11.26
CA LEU A 91 -1.45 -7.81 -11.19
C LEU A 91 -1.29 -9.09 -10.37
N PRO A 92 -0.27 -9.92 -10.67
CA PRO A 92 0.22 -10.91 -9.72
C PRO A 92 0.61 -10.22 -8.42
N LEU A 93 0.37 -10.89 -7.29
CA LEU A 93 0.59 -10.31 -5.97
C LEU A 93 2.04 -9.82 -5.77
N ASP A 94 3.04 -10.59 -6.22
CA ASP A 94 4.45 -10.18 -6.11
C ASP A 94 4.73 -8.87 -6.84
N ALA A 95 4.26 -8.74 -8.08
CA ALA A 95 4.42 -7.53 -8.88
C ALA A 95 3.69 -6.33 -8.24
N TRP A 96 2.52 -6.58 -7.64
CA TRP A 96 1.78 -5.55 -6.90
C TRP A 96 2.55 -5.06 -5.66
N ILE A 97 3.21 -5.96 -4.93
CA ILE A 97 4.03 -5.61 -3.76
C ILE A 97 5.23 -4.77 -4.19
N ASP A 98 5.93 -5.19 -5.25
CA ASP A 98 7.10 -4.49 -5.76
C ASP A 98 6.74 -3.07 -6.23
N ASP A 99 5.64 -2.91 -6.97
CA ASP A 99 5.13 -1.60 -7.41
C ASP A 99 4.68 -0.71 -6.25
N LEU A 100 4.00 -1.28 -5.26
CA LEU A 100 3.58 -0.56 -4.05
C LEU A 100 4.81 -0.04 -3.29
N ALA A 101 5.81 -0.88 -3.10
CA ALA A 101 7.05 -0.52 -2.40
C ALA A 101 7.79 0.60 -3.13
N ALA A 102 7.91 0.51 -4.46
CA ALA A 102 8.50 1.57 -5.28
C ALA A 102 7.74 2.89 -5.15
N THR A 103 6.41 2.85 -5.25
CA THR A 103 5.55 4.06 -5.15
C THR A 103 5.66 4.70 -3.76
N LEU A 104 5.71 3.91 -2.69
CA LEU A 104 5.91 4.40 -1.32
C LEU A 104 7.28 5.06 -1.14
N ALA A 105 8.33 4.48 -1.74
CA ALA A 105 9.67 5.05 -1.69
C ALA A 105 9.74 6.41 -2.42
N ASP A 106 9.11 6.52 -3.59
CA ASP A 106 9.01 7.76 -4.35
C ASP A 106 8.23 8.83 -3.59
N LEU A 107 7.11 8.45 -2.96
CA LEU A 107 6.31 9.34 -2.12
C LEU A 107 7.14 9.88 -0.94
N ALA A 108 7.87 9.00 -0.24
CA ALA A 108 8.73 9.39 0.88
C ALA A 108 9.85 10.35 0.43
N ALA A 109 10.49 10.07 -0.71
CA ALA A 109 11.51 10.93 -1.29
C ALA A 109 10.96 12.31 -1.65
N GLN A 110 9.76 12.37 -2.24
CA GLN A 110 9.10 13.61 -2.59
C GLN A 110 8.76 14.45 -1.36
N SER A 111 8.13 13.85 -0.35
CA SER A 111 7.80 14.55 0.90
C SER A 111 9.04 15.06 1.63
N ALA A 112 10.16 14.31 1.61
CA ALA A 112 11.42 14.76 2.19
C ALA A 112 12.00 15.98 1.47
N ARG A 113 11.97 15.99 0.13
CA ARG A 113 12.40 17.14 -0.69
C ARG A 113 11.55 18.37 -0.45
N GLU A 114 10.24 18.23 -0.44
CA GLU A 114 9.30 19.33 -0.20
C GLU A 114 9.48 19.91 1.21
N GLY A 115 9.57 19.05 2.22
CA GLY A 115 9.84 19.48 3.59
C GLY A 115 11.18 20.20 3.72
N ALA A 116 12.23 19.77 3.01
CA ALA A 116 13.52 20.45 3.00
C ALA A 116 13.45 21.84 2.34
N ALA A 117 12.74 21.96 1.20
CA ALA A 117 12.54 23.23 0.52
C ALA A 117 11.79 24.23 1.40
N ILE A 118 10.70 23.80 2.05
CA ILE A 118 9.92 24.64 2.97
C ILE A 118 10.78 25.12 4.15
N ARG A 119 11.57 24.23 4.76
CA ARG A 119 12.49 24.62 5.84
C ARG A 119 13.51 25.66 5.40
N GLY A 120 14.01 25.55 4.16
CA GLY A 120 14.93 26.52 3.58
C GLY A 120 14.34 27.91 3.36
N LEU A 121 13.01 28.05 3.25
CA LEU A 121 12.35 29.36 3.15
C LEU A 121 12.20 30.07 4.50
N LEU A 122 12.31 29.33 5.61
CA LEU A 122 12.15 29.83 6.97
C LEU A 122 13.49 30.20 7.64
N THR A 123 14.61 30.09 6.92
CA THR A 123 15.96 30.41 7.39
C THR A 123 16.54 31.54 6.55
#